data_AF-A0A930U7U8-F1
#
_entry.id   AF-A0A930U7U8-F1
#
_cell.length_a   1.000
_cell.length_b   1.000
_cell.length_c   1.000
_cell.angle_alpha   90.00
_cell.angle_beta   90.00
_cell.angle_gamma   90.00
#
_symmetry.space_group_name_H-M   'P 1'
#
loop_
_entity.id
_entity.type
_entity.pdbx_description
1 polymer ?
#
loop_
_entity_poly.entity_id
_entity_poly.type
_entity_poly.pdbx_seq_one_letter_code
_entity_poly.pdbx_strand_id
1 'polypeptide(L)'
;MRTQVWWTRAFPLSLLLGLGACAQRPAGPPAFPPLPVQLQVVTLQPLQEVTDYIGRLESRKSVVLKPKQEGQVTAIAVQPGQGVKAGATLVQLEPDRQQAVVTNSQALVAANQANVQTARQTL
;
A
#
# COMPACT_ATOMS: atom_id res chain seq x y z
N MET A 1 119.29 14.60 57.12
CA MET A 1 119.42 13.14 57.32
C MET A 1 118.09 12.50 56.89
N ARG A 2 118.17 11.49 56.00
CA ARG A 2 117.09 10.95 55.13
C ARG A 2 116.23 9.88 55.82
N THR A 3 114.91 9.88 55.52
CA THR A 3 114.00 8.74 55.15
C THR A 3 112.54 9.21 55.28
N GLN A 4 111.70 9.42 54.24
CA GLN A 4 111.02 8.54 53.25
C GLN A 4 109.86 7.67 53.78
N VAL A 5 108.89 7.42 52.87
CA VAL A 5 107.62 6.63 52.93
C VAL A 5 106.37 7.47 53.31
N TRP A 6 105.45 7.91 52.43
CA TRP A 6 104.85 7.39 51.18
C TRP A 6 103.81 6.27 51.35
N TRP A 7 102.72 6.55 52.09
CA TRP A 7 101.40 5.91 52.04
C TRP A 7 100.56 6.54 53.15
N THR A 8 99.66 7.49 52.87
CA THR A 8 98.24 7.15 52.74
C THR A 8 97.53 8.43 52.29
N ARG A 9 97.28 8.54 50.98
CA ARG A 9 96.26 9.45 50.44
C ARG A 9 94.92 8.70 50.46
N ALA A 10 93.86 9.49 50.52
CA ALA A 10 92.46 9.14 50.28
C ALA A 10 91.64 8.75 51.52
N PHE A 11 91.16 9.76 52.23
CA PHE A 11 89.85 9.83 52.89
C PHE A 11 89.80 11.16 53.67
N PRO A 12 88.79 12.06 53.58
CA PRO A 12 87.54 12.02 52.82
C PRO A 12 87.14 13.40 52.21
N LEU A 13 87.21 13.53 50.88
CA LEU A 13 86.61 14.62 50.09
C LEU A 13 85.16 14.23 49.72
N SER A 14 84.30 13.98 50.71
CA SER A 14 82.95 13.42 50.51
C SER A 14 81.82 14.28 51.12
N LEU A 15 82.05 15.58 51.33
CA LEU A 15 81.07 16.48 51.97
C LEU A 15 80.58 17.64 51.09
N LEU A 16 80.95 17.70 49.80
CA LEU A 16 80.70 18.88 48.95
C LEU A 16 79.82 18.65 47.71
N LEU A 17 79.22 17.46 47.52
CA LEU A 17 78.40 17.14 46.33
C LEU A 17 76.87 17.34 46.49
N GLY A 18 76.41 18.01 47.54
CA GLY A 18 74.98 18.04 47.92
C GLY A 18 74.05 19.07 47.26
N LEU A 19 74.48 19.90 46.30
CA LEU A 19 73.67 21.06 45.84
C LEU A 19 73.19 21.05 44.37
N GLY A 20 73.31 19.95 43.63
CA GLY A 20 73.01 19.91 42.18
C GLY A 20 71.63 19.40 41.73
N ALA A 21 70.65 19.20 42.63
CA ALA A 21 69.51 18.30 42.36
C ALA A 21 68.14 18.95 42.07
N CYS A 22 68.05 20.24 41.70
CA CYS A 22 66.75 20.88 41.43
C CYS A 22 66.70 21.57 40.06
N ALA A 23 66.64 20.80 38.96
CA ALA A 23 66.19 21.30 37.65
C ALA A 23 65.85 20.18 36.65
N GLN A 24 64.77 19.41 36.86
CA GLN A 24 64.16 18.62 35.78
C GLN A 24 62.63 18.61 35.91
N ARG A 25 61.95 19.16 34.90
CA ARG A 25 60.50 18.99 34.71
C ARG A 25 60.26 17.65 33.98
N PRO A 26 59.26 16.85 34.39
CA PRO A 26 58.98 15.60 33.70
C PRO A 26 58.39 15.85 32.31
N ALA A 27 58.89 15.13 31.32
CA ALA A 27 58.35 15.09 29.97
C ALA A 27 57.01 14.32 29.96
N GLY A 28 56.04 14.82 29.18
CA GLY A 28 54.74 14.15 29.00
C GLY A 28 54.88 12.80 28.28
N PRO A 29 53.83 11.95 28.34
CA PRO A 29 53.86 10.60 27.77
C PRO A 29 54.11 10.62 26.25
N PRO A 30 54.76 9.57 25.70
CA PRO A 30 55.13 9.52 24.29
C PRO A 30 53.89 9.53 23.38
N ALA A 31 53.95 10.33 22.32
CA ALA A 31 52.90 10.37 21.30
C ALA A 31 52.92 9.08 20.47
N PHE A 32 51.80 8.36 20.44
CA PHE A 32 51.63 7.18 19.59
C PHE A 32 51.35 7.59 18.14
N PRO A 33 51.87 6.84 17.15
CA PRO A 33 51.58 7.11 15.74
C PRO A 33 50.10 6.87 15.43
N PRO A 34 49.47 7.69 14.58
CA PRO A 34 48.06 7.54 14.25
C PRO A 34 47.80 6.20 13.53
N LEU A 35 46.86 5.42 14.08
CA LEU A 35 46.43 4.17 13.46
C LEU A 35 45.57 4.49 12.22
N PRO A 36 45.88 3.90 11.05
CA PRO A 36 45.07 4.13 9.86
C PRO A 36 43.69 3.49 10.04
N VAL A 37 42.64 4.28 9.84
CA VAL A 37 41.24 3.84 9.84
C VAL A 37 40.65 4.01 8.45
N GLN A 38 39.77 3.10 8.05
CA GLN A 38 39.05 3.22 6.79
C GLN A 38 37.87 4.16 6.97
N LEU A 39 37.78 5.16 6.08
CA LEU A 39 36.68 6.11 6.02
C LEU A 39 35.96 5.97 4.68
N GLN A 40 34.64 6.13 4.71
CA GLN A 40 33.83 6.20 3.50
C GLN A 40 32.96 7.45 3.54
N VAL A 41 32.93 8.18 2.43
CA VAL A 41 32.14 9.41 2.29
C VAL A 41 30.71 9.02 1.94
N VAL A 42 29.75 9.46 2.76
CA VAL A 42 28.32 9.22 2.53
C VAL A 42 27.78 10.28 1.58
N THR A 43 27.13 9.85 0.51
CA THR A 43 26.42 10.71 -0.44
C THR A 43 24.92 10.48 -0.34
N LEU A 44 24.13 11.55 -0.36
CA LEU A 44 22.68 11.44 -0.39
C LEU A 44 22.22 11.11 -1.82
N GLN A 45 21.58 9.96 -1.99
CA GLN A 45 20.82 9.64 -3.19
C GLN A 45 19.32 9.68 -2.89
N PRO A 46 18.49 10.11 -3.86
CA PRO A 46 17.05 9.98 -3.73
C PRO A 46 16.67 8.50 -3.73
N LEU A 47 16.03 8.06 -2.65
CA LEU A 47 15.46 6.72 -2.52
C LEU A 47 13.98 6.79 -2.89
N GLN A 48 13.57 6.02 -3.90
CA GLN A 48 12.15 5.82 -4.21
C GLN A 48 11.63 4.65 -3.38
N GLU A 49 10.75 4.93 -2.43
CA GLU A 49 9.97 3.90 -1.75
C GLU A 49 8.74 3.58 -2.59
N VAL A 50 8.69 2.37 -3.14
CA VAL A 50 7.55 1.87 -3.90
C VAL A 50 6.87 0.78 -3.08
N THR A 51 5.55 0.90 -2.95
CA THR A 51 4.74 -0.09 -2.23
C THR A 51 3.79 -0.74 -3.21
N ASP A 52 3.92 -2.07 -3.35
CA ASP A 52 3.05 -2.86 -4.20
C ASP A 52 1.77 -3.24 -3.45
N TYR A 53 0.63 -3.04 -4.12
CA TYR A 53 -0.68 -3.39 -3.61
C TYR A 53 -1.38 -4.36 -4.56
N ILE A 54 -1.99 -5.40 -4.00
CA ILE A 54 -2.82 -6.34 -4.75
C ILE A 54 -4.26 -5.86 -4.67
N GLY A 55 -4.80 -5.46 -5.81
CA GLY A 55 -6.21 -5.09 -5.97
C GLY A 55 -6.99 -6.16 -6.74
N ARG A 56 -8.30 -6.22 -6.52
CA ARG A 56 -9.23 -6.99 -7.36
C ARG A 56 -10.04 -6.01 -8.20
N LEU A 57 -10.19 -6.33 -9.48
CA LEU A 57 -11.09 -5.60 -10.35
C LEU A 57 -12.48 -6.23 -10.25
N GLU A 58 -13.48 -5.39 -9.98
CA GLU A 58 -14.88 -5.78 -9.98
C GLU A 58 -15.67 -4.99 -11.01
N SER A 59 -16.73 -5.59 -11.54
CA SER A 59 -17.63 -4.88 -12.45
C SER A 59 -18.31 -3.74 -11.73
N ARG A 60 -18.32 -2.54 -12.34
CA ARG A 60 -19.04 -1.37 -11.81
C ARG A 60 -20.53 -1.66 -11.61
N LYS A 61 -21.11 -2.51 -12.46
CA LYS A 61 -22.52 -2.90 -12.42
C LYS A 61 -22.65 -4.35 -12.85
N SER A 62 -23.15 -5.18 -11.95
CA SER A 62 -23.50 -6.57 -12.24
C SER A 62 -24.96 -6.77 -11.83
N VAL A 63 -25.79 -7.26 -12.76
CA VAL A 63 -27.21 -7.51 -12.52
C VAL A 63 -27.56 -8.91 -12.99
N VAL A 64 -28.25 -9.65 -12.12
CA VAL A 64 -28.82 -10.95 -12.47
C VAL A 64 -30.24 -10.70 -12.96
N LEU A 65 -30.47 -10.90 -14.25
CA LEU A 65 -31.78 -10.69 -14.86
C LEU A 65 -32.67 -11.90 -14.64
N LYS A 66 -33.88 -11.65 -14.13
CA LYS A 66 -34.89 -12.68 -13.86
C LYS A 66 -36.22 -12.25 -14.49
N PRO A 67 -37.01 -13.19 -15.02
CA PRO A 67 -38.40 -12.95 -15.39
C PRO A 67 -39.18 -12.31 -14.24
N LYS A 68 -39.96 -11.27 -14.54
CA LYS A 68 -40.85 -10.62 -13.55
C LYS A 68 -42.14 -11.41 -13.31
N GLN A 69 -42.51 -12.26 -14.26
CA GLN A 69 -43.73 -13.06 -14.23
C GLN A 69 -43.37 -14.51 -14.51
N GLU A 70 -44.19 -15.41 -13.99
CA GLU A 70 -44.11 -16.84 -14.29
C GLU A 70 -44.60 -17.10 -15.71
N GLY A 71 -43.86 -17.90 -16.46
CA GLY A 71 -44.18 -18.26 -17.83
C GLY A 71 -43.10 -19.18 -18.41
N GLN A 72 -43.48 -19.94 -19.44
CA GLN A 72 -42.51 -20.76 -20.17
C GLN A 72 -41.66 -19.87 -21.08
N VAL A 73 -40.36 -20.16 -21.17
CA VAL A 73 -39.47 -19.45 -22.09
C VAL A 73 -39.72 -19.98 -23.51
N THR A 74 -40.20 -19.11 -24.39
CA THR A 74 -40.45 -19.42 -25.81
C THR A 74 -39.18 -19.24 -26.64
N ALA A 75 -38.40 -18.19 -26.34
CA ALA A 75 -37.16 -17.91 -27.07
C ALA A 75 -36.14 -17.15 -26.22
N ILE A 76 -34.86 -17.40 -26.50
CA ILE A 76 -33.72 -16.61 -26.02
C ILE A 76 -33.19 -15.83 -27.22
N ALA A 77 -33.30 -14.51 -27.19
CA ALA A 77 -33.03 -13.64 -28.33
C ALA A 77 -31.56 -13.14 -28.39
N VAL A 78 -30.70 -13.64 -27.50
CA VAL A 78 -29.32 -13.18 -27.34
C VAL A 78 -28.34 -14.34 -27.23
N GLN A 79 -27.12 -14.11 -27.71
CA GLN A 79 -26.04 -15.08 -27.65
C GLN A 79 -25.11 -14.81 -26.45
N PRO A 80 -24.48 -15.84 -25.87
CA PRO A 80 -23.48 -15.65 -24.82
C PRO A 80 -22.35 -14.71 -25.27
N GLY A 81 -22.03 -13.70 -24.45
CA GLY A 81 -20.99 -12.71 -24.75
C GLY A 81 -21.42 -11.56 -25.66
N GLN A 82 -22.65 -11.57 -26.17
CA GLN A 82 -23.18 -10.48 -26.98
C GLN A 82 -23.42 -9.22 -26.14
N GLY A 83 -22.92 -8.07 -26.60
CA GLY A 83 -23.23 -6.77 -26.01
C GLY A 83 -24.67 -6.36 -26.31
N VAL A 84 -25.44 -6.01 -25.28
CA VAL A 84 -26.85 -5.61 -25.38
C VAL A 84 -27.05 -4.19 -24.85
N LYS A 85 -27.98 -3.44 -25.45
CA LYS A 85 -28.37 -2.10 -24.99
C LYS A 85 -29.54 -2.18 -24.03
N ALA A 86 -29.74 -1.14 -23.22
CA ALA A 86 -30.92 -1.02 -22.37
C ALA A 86 -32.20 -1.09 -23.22
N GLY A 87 -33.18 -1.88 -22.77
CA GLY A 87 -34.44 -2.11 -23.48
C GLY A 87 -34.40 -3.20 -24.55
N ALA A 88 -33.24 -3.82 -24.82
CA ALA A 88 -33.18 -4.97 -25.72
C ALA A 88 -33.91 -6.18 -25.13
N THR A 89 -34.67 -6.89 -25.96
CA THR A 89 -35.31 -8.16 -25.59
C THR A 89 -34.25 -9.23 -25.45
N LEU A 90 -34.18 -9.86 -24.26
CA LEU A 90 -33.22 -10.93 -23.99
C LEU A 90 -33.89 -12.31 -24.02
N VAL A 91 -35.08 -12.40 -23.43
CA VAL A 91 -35.86 -13.63 -23.30
C VAL A 91 -37.31 -13.28 -23.55
N GLN A 92 -37.98 -14.13 -24.33
CA GLN A 92 -39.42 -14.05 -24.57
C GLN A 92 -40.13 -15.15 -23.78
N LEU A 93 -41.16 -14.74 -23.04
CA LEU A 93 -42.04 -15.64 -22.30
C LEU A 93 -43.35 -15.82 -23.06
N GLU A 94 -43.95 -16.99 -22.93
CA GLU A 94 -45.22 -17.32 -23.58
C GLU A 94 -46.34 -16.36 -23.09
N PRO A 95 -47.04 -15.64 -23.99
CA PRO A 95 -47.99 -14.60 -23.58
C PRO A 95 -49.43 -15.09 -23.42
N ASP A 96 -49.75 -16.37 -23.67
CA ASP A 96 -51.13 -16.85 -23.82
C ASP A 96 -52.08 -16.48 -22.67
N ARG A 97 -51.64 -16.66 -21.41
CA ARG A 97 -52.48 -16.29 -20.26
C ARG A 97 -52.71 -14.78 -20.19
N GLN A 98 -51.67 -14.00 -20.38
CA GLN A 98 -51.71 -12.55 -20.30
C GLN A 98 -52.58 -11.99 -21.43
N GLN A 99 -52.45 -12.53 -22.64
CA GLN A 99 -53.25 -12.15 -23.79
C GLN A 99 -54.73 -12.45 -23.57
N ALA A 100 -55.07 -13.61 -23.00
CA ALA A 100 -56.45 -13.95 -22.67
C ALA A 100 -57.08 -12.95 -21.68
N VAL A 101 -56.33 -12.55 -20.64
CA VAL A 101 -56.79 -11.54 -19.66
C VAL A 101 -57.00 -10.18 -20.30
N VAL A 102 -56.06 -9.74 -21.15
CA VAL A 102 -56.17 -8.48 -21.88
C VAL A 102 -57.39 -8.49 -22.79
N THR A 103 -57.58 -9.53 -23.59
CA THR A 103 -58.75 -9.66 -24.48
C THR A 103 -60.07 -9.63 -23.70
N ASN A 104 -60.15 -10.34 -22.57
CA ASN A 104 -61.35 -10.34 -21.72
C ASN A 104 -61.64 -8.93 -21.18
N SER A 105 -60.64 -8.26 -20.60
CA SER A 105 -60.79 -6.88 -20.09
C SER A 105 -61.19 -5.88 -21.18
N GLN A 106 -60.65 -6.01 -22.39
CA GLN A 106 -61.03 -5.17 -23.54
C GLN A 106 -62.50 -5.40 -23.93
N ALA A 107 -62.96 -6.65 -23.94
CA ALA A 107 -64.36 -6.97 -24.21
C ALA A 107 -65.30 -6.37 -23.15
N LEU A 108 -64.92 -6.42 -21.86
CA LEU A 108 -65.68 -5.80 -20.78
C LEU A 108 -65.74 -4.28 -20.93
N VAL A 109 -64.63 -3.64 -21.27
CA VAL A 109 -64.60 -2.19 -21.55
C VAL A 109 -65.51 -1.84 -22.72
N ALA A 110 -65.46 -2.60 -23.81
CA ALA A 110 -66.30 -2.37 -24.99
C ALA A 110 -67.80 -2.53 -24.67
N ALA A 111 -68.17 -3.57 -23.91
CA ALA A 111 -69.55 -3.79 -23.49
C ALA A 111 -70.07 -2.64 -22.60
N ASN A 112 -69.26 -2.19 -21.63
CA ASN A 112 -69.61 -1.07 -20.77
C ASN A 112 -69.73 0.25 -21.55
N GLN A 113 -68.84 0.48 -22.51
CA GLN A 113 -68.95 1.64 -23.40
C GLN A 113 -70.24 1.60 -24.20
N ALA A 114 -70.63 0.46 -24.76
CA ALA A 114 -71.90 0.29 -25.46
C ALA A 114 -73.09 0.62 -24.54
N ASN A 115 -73.08 0.12 -23.30
CA ASN A 115 -74.13 0.42 -22.31
C ASN A 115 -74.25 1.91 -22.01
N VAL A 116 -73.13 2.62 -21.87
CA VAL A 116 -73.13 4.07 -21.66
C VAL A 116 -73.68 4.82 -22.88
N GLN A 117 -73.34 4.38 -24.10
CA GLN A 117 -73.87 5.00 -25.32
C GLN A 117 -75.39 4.80 -25.42
N THR A 118 -75.88 3.58 -25.15
CA THR A 118 -77.32 3.31 -25.12
C THR A 118 -78.02 4.17 -24.07
N ALA A 119 -77.48 4.25 -22.85
CA ALA A 119 -78.05 5.06 -21.78
C ALA A 119 -78.12 6.56 -22.13
N ARG A 120 -77.17 7.06 -22.92
CA ARG A 120 -77.16 8.45 -23.42
C ARG A 120 -78.17 8.70 -24.54
N GLN A 121 -78.54 7.69 -25.31
CA GLN A 121 -79.51 7.81 -26.41
C GLN A 121 -80.96 7.70 -25.94
N THR A 122 -81.20 7.08 -24.78
CA THR A 122 -82.54 6.87 -24.22
C THR A 122 -83.03 8.00 -23.30
N LEU A 123 -82.21 9.03 -23.07
CA LEU A 123 -82.56 10.26 -22.34
C LEU A 123 -82.89 11.38 -23.33
#